data_AF-A0A845LH00-F1
#
_entry.id   AF-A0A845LH00-F1
#
_cell.length_a   1.000
_cell.length_b   1.000
_cell.length_c   1.000
_cell.angle_alpha   90.00
_cell.angle_beta   90.00
_cell.angle_gamma   90.00
#
_symmetry.space_group_name_H-M   'P 1'
#
loop_
_entity.id
_entity.type
_entity.pdbx_description
1 polymer ?
#
loop_
_entity_poly.entity_id
_entity_poly.type
_entity_poly.pdbx_seq_one_letter_code
_entity_poly.pdbx_strand_id
1 'polypeptide(L)'
;MTGYMLMFVLLCWGLWPIMDKKFLTGINPWWGIFWAELCGLLFLPLLYWIAKKYGGDVEGVPATLGWGFLSRLLDLMGLMFFYILLSKNPAGWTIITVSMYPLVTLFFGILFFGETLNGRVLMGSACVLSGLMLLMRR
;
A
#
# COMPACT_ATOMS: atom_id res chain seq x y z
N MET A 1 19.42 11.95 -0.58
CA MET A 1 18.01 12.37 -0.41
C MET A 1 17.06 11.18 -0.34
N THR A 2 17.21 10.19 -1.23
CA THR A 2 16.35 8.99 -1.32
C THR A 2 16.29 8.16 -0.03
N GLY A 3 17.41 7.97 0.69
CA GLY A 3 17.45 7.17 1.92
C GLY A 3 16.53 7.69 3.04
N TYR A 4 16.54 9.01 3.29
CA TYR A 4 15.67 9.62 4.30
C TYR A 4 14.19 9.55 3.93
N MET A 5 13.86 9.69 2.65
CA MET A 5 12.49 9.54 2.16
C MET A 5 11.98 8.11 2.36
N LEU A 6 12.81 7.10 2.08
CA LEU A 6 12.46 5.70 2.33
C LEU A 6 12.22 5.43 3.82
N MET A 7 13.07 5.95 4.70
CA MET A 7 12.86 5.80 6.15
C MET A 7 11.55 6.45 6.59
N PHE A 8 11.21 7.62 6.07
CA PHE A 8 9.95 8.29 6.38
C PHE A 8 8.74 7.49 5.89
N VAL A 9 8.80 6.95 4.66
CA VAL A 9 7.77 6.04 4.14
C VAL A 9 7.60 4.83 5.05
N LEU A 10 8.69 4.18 5.46
CA LEU A 10 8.64 3.02 6.36
C LEU A 10 7.99 3.35 7.70
N LEU A 11 8.28 4.53 8.28
CA LEU A 11 7.66 4.97 9.53
C LEU A 11 6.15 5.20 9.34
N CYS A 12 5.76 5.95 8.31
CA CYS A 12 4.35 6.23 8.04
C CYS A 12 3.57 4.93 7.75
N TRP A 13 4.10 4.05 6.89
CA TRP A 13 3.46 2.80 6.51
C TRP A 13 3.48 1.76 7.64
N GLY A 14 4.46 1.80 8.54
CA GLY A 14 4.50 0.94 9.73
C GLY A 14 3.51 1.35 10.82
N LEU A 15 3.28 2.66 10.99
CA LEU A 15 2.34 3.19 11.99
C LEU A 15 0.88 3.15 11.51
N TRP A 16 0.64 3.33 10.20
CA TRP A 16 -0.68 3.30 9.59
C TRP A 16 -1.57 2.11 10.03
N PRO A 17 -1.15 0.84 9.91
CA PRO A 17 -1.98 -0.31 10.31
C PRO A 17 -2.30 -0.36 11.82
N ILE A 18 -1.46 0.26 12.66
CA ILE A 18 -1.71 0.37 14.10
C ILE A 18 -2.86 1.36 14.35
N MET A 19 -2.83 2.50 13.66
CA MET A 19 -3.89 3.51 13.74
C MET A 19 -5.21 2.96 13.21
N ASP A 20 -5.19 2.28 12.07
CA ASP A 20 -6.39 1.62 11.51
C ASP A 20 -6.93 0.54 12.43
N LYS A 21 -6.06 -0.29 13.02
CA LYS A 21 -6.50 -1.31 13.99
C LYS A 21 -7.20 -0.66 15.19
N LYS A 22 -6.65 0.45 15.69
CA LYS A 22 -7.25 1.21 16.79
C LYS A 22 -8.58 1.81 16.39
N PHE A 23 -8.67 2.38 15.19
CA PHE A 23 -9.90 2.93 14.63
C PHE A 23 -11.00 1.87 14.54
N LEU A 24 -10.65 0.67 14.06
CA LEU A 24 -11.54 -0.48 13.91
C LEU A 24 -12.00 -1.12 15.23
N THR A 25 -11.50 -0.69 16.39
CA THR A 25 -12.02 -1.18 17.68
C THR A 25 -13.42 -0.65 18.01
N GLY A 26 -13.81 0.49 17.43
CA GLY A 26 -15.09 1.15 17.73
C GLY A 26 -16.16 1.00 16.64
N ILE A 27 -15.83 0.41 15.49
CA ILE A 27 -16.68 0.40 14.30
C ILE A 27 -16.50 -0.89 13.50
N ASN A 28 -17.49 -1.23 12.66
CA ASN A 28 -17.33 -2.34 11.73
C ASN A 28 -16.33 -1.97 10.59
N PRO A 29 -15.73 -2.97 9.93
CA PRO A 29 -14.72 -2.73 8.89
C PRO A 29 -15.21 -1.89 7.70
N TRP A 30 -16.48 -2.04 7.32
CA TRP A 30 -17.06 -1.32 6.18
C TRP A 30 -17.18 0.17 6.44
N TRP A 31 -17.65 0.55 7.63
CA TRP A 31 -17.63 1.94 8.08
C TRP A 31 -16.21 2.45 8.27
N GLY A 32 -15.30 1.59 8.74
CA GLY A 32 -13.88 1.93 8.82
C GLY A 32 -13.28 2.35 7.48
N ILE A 33 -13.55 1.59 6.42
CA ILE A 33 -13.10 1.93 5.06
C ILE A 33 -13.73 3.25 4.61
N PHE A 34 -15.05 3.38 4.72
CA PHE A 34 -15.77 4.58 4.31
C PHE A 34 -15.20 5.86 4.96
N TRP A 35 -15.03 5.84 6.28
CA TRP A 35 -14.50 6.99 7.01
C TRP A 35 -13.01 7.24 6.72
N ALA A 36 -12.20 6.20 6.54
CA ALA A 36 -10.80 6.36 6.17
C ALA A 36 -10.64 7.05 4.81
N GLU A 37 -11.41 6.63 3.81
CA GLU A 37 -11.45 7.27 2.49
C GLU A 37 -11.96 8.71 2.57
N LEU A 38 -13.03 8.96 3.34
CA LEU A 38 -13.55 10.30 3.54
C LEU A 38 -12.54 11.24 4.21
N CYS A 39 -11.80 10.75 5.21
CA CYS A 39 -10.69 11.50 5.80
C CYS A 39 -9.56 11.75 4.78
N GLY A 40 -9.29 10.80 3.90
CA GLY A 40 -8.35 10.96 2.78
C GLY A 40 -8.73 12.10 1.85
N LEU A 41 -10.02 12.27 1.56
CA LEU A 41 -10.52 13.36 0.70
C LEU A 41 -10.21 14.75 1.27
N LEU A 42 -10.12 14.91 2.59
CA LEU A 42 -9.76 16.18 3.23
C LEU A 42 -8.35 16.66 2.85
N PHE A 43 -7.47 15.76 2.41
CA PHE A 43 -6.13 16.10 1.97
C PHE A 43 -6.03 16.46 0.48
N LEU A 44 -7.10 16.33 -0.32
CA LEU A 44 -7.08 16.67 -1.74
C LEU A 44 -6.68 18.12 -2.03
N PRO A 45 -7.15 19.15 -1.30
CA PRO A 45 -6.73 20.52 -1.54
C PRO A 45 -5.22 20.72 -1.30
N LEU A 46 -4.67 20.07 -0.27
CA LEU A 46 -3.24 20.10 0.03
C LEU A 46 -2.44 19.43 -1.09
N LEU A 47 -2.85 18.24 -1.53
CA LEU A 47 -2.19 17.51 -2.61
C LEU A 47 -2.25 18.29 -3.93
N TYR A 48 -3.39 18.90 -4.24
CA TYR A 48 -3.54 19.78 -5.40
C TYR A 48 -2.58 20.97 -5.35
N TRP A 49 -2.48 21.63 -4.19
CA TRP A 49 -1.54 22.75 -4.01
C TRP A 49 -0.08 22.33 -4.18
N ILE A 50 0.31 21.18 -3.61
CA ILE A 50 1.66 20.61 -3.76
C ILE A 50 1.93 20.31 -5.24
N ALA A 51 1.02 19.63 -5.92
CA ALA A 51 1.16 19.28 -7.34
C ALA A 51 1.34 20.54 -8.20
N LYS A 52 0.53 21.58 -7.99
CA LYS A 52 0.65 22.86 -8.69
C LYS A 52 2.00 23.54 -8.44
N LYS A 53 2.48 23.51 -7.18
CA LYS A 53 3.76 24.15 -6.79
C LYS A 53 4.97 23.49 -7.44
N TYR A 54 4.95 22.17 -7.60
CA TYR A 54 6.08 21.40 -8.13
C TYR A 54 5.91 21.02 -9.61
N GLY A 55 5.05 21.71 -10.35
CA GLY A 55 4.94 21.59 -11.80
C GLY A 55 4.20 20.34 -12.28
N GLY A 56 3.11 19.96 -11.61
CA GLY A 56 2.27 18.83 -12.03
C GLY A 56 1.82 18.96 -13.48
N ASP A 57 2.11 17.93 -14.28
CA ASP A 57 1.67 17.81 -15.66
C ASP A 57 0.18 17.46 -15.70
N VAL A 58 -0.66 18.47 -15.93
CA VAL A 58 -2.11 18.31 -16.05
C VAL A 58 -2.48 17.80 -17.45
N GLU A 59 -1.60 17.96 -18.44
CA GLU A 59 -1.84 17.58 -19.84
C GLU A 59 -1.78 16.05 -20.01
N GLY A 60 -0.95 15.36 -19.24
CA GLY A 60 -0.87 13.89 -19.21
C GLY A 60 -2.04 13.20 -18.49
N VAL A 61 -2.90 13.94 -17.77
CA VAL A 61 -3.97 13.35 -16.95
C VAL A 61 -4.98 12.57 -17.79
N PRO A 62 -5.57 13.12 -18.89
CA PRO A 62 -6.57 12.39 -19.66
C PRO A 62 -6.06 11.05 -20.23
N ALA A 63 -4.78 11.00 -20.64
CA ALA A 63 -4.15 9.80 -21.19
C ALA A 63 -3.88 8.71 -20.14
N THR A 64 -3.69 9.10 -18.88
CA THR A 64 -3.30 8.20 -17.77
C THR A 64 -4.42 7.96 -16.75
N LEU A 65 -5.53 8.68 -16.86
CA LEU A 65 -6.64 8.63 -15.91
C LEU A 65 -7.21 7.22 -15.74
N GLY A 66 -7.26 6.44 -16.83
CA GLY A 66 -7.70 5.04 -16.78
C GLY A 66 -6.83 4.17 -15.87
N TRP A 67 -5.50 4.35 -15.91
CA TRP A 67 -4.57 3.67 -15.01
C TRP A 67 -4.71 4.15 -13.57
N GLY A 68 -4.92 5.44 -13.37
CA GLY A 68 -5.20 6.01 -12.04
C GLY A 68 -6.47 5.44 -11.42
N PHE A 69 -7.54 5.33 -12.21
CA PHE A 69 -8.81 4.74 -11.79
C PHE A 69 -8.66 3.25 -11.47
N LEU A 70 -8.03 2.48 -12.36
CA LEU A 70 -7.81 1.05 -12.15
C LEU A 70 -6.95 0.77 -10.91
N SER A 71 -5.90 1.57 -10.70
CA SER A 71 -5.07 1.51 -9.50
C SER A 71 -5.91 1.72 -8.24
N ARG A 72 -6.80 2.71 -8.22
CA ARG A 72 -7.69 2.94 -7.07
C ARG A 72 -8.74 1.87 -6.87
N LEU A 73 -9.23 1.26 -7.94
CA LEU A 73 -10.15 0.14 -7.83
C LEU A 73 -9.47 -1.07 -7.15
N LEU A 74 -8.24 -1.40 -7.58
CA LEU A 74 -7.46 -2.48 -7.00
C LEU A 74 -7.08 -2.20 -5.54
N ASP A 75 -6.71 -0.96 -5.23
CA ASP A 75 -6.42 -0.48 -3.88
C ASP A 75 -7.64 -0.65 -2.97
N LEU A 76 -8.82 -0.18 -3.39
CA LEU A 76 -10.06 -0.32 -2.64
C LEU A 76 -10.42 -1.80 -2.39
N MET A 77 -10.28 -2.66 -3.40
CA MET A 77 -10.50 -4.10 -3.24
C MET A 77 -9.52 -4.70 -2.21
N GLY A 78 -8.24 -4.35 -2.27
CA GLY A 78 -7.24 -4.76 -1.29
C GLY A 78 -7.57 -4.26 0.11
N LEU A 79 -7.97 -2.99 0.23
CA LEU A 79 -8.35 -2.34 1.48
C LEU A 79 -9.53 -3.02 2.15
N MET A 80 -10.54 -3.47 1.38
CA MET A 80 -11.68 -4.23 1.88
C MET A 80 -11.25 -5.49 2.63
N PHE A 81 -10.42 -6.33 2.00
CA PHE A 81 -9.92 -7.54 2.65
C PHE A 81 -8.95 -7.23 3.78
N PHE A 82 -8.10 -6.21 3.60
CA PHE A 82 -7.15 -5.77 4.61
C PHE A 82 -7.87 -5.36 5.90
N TYR A 83 -8.91 -4.52 5.84
CA TYR A 83 -9.66 -4.08 7.02
C TYR A 83 -10.41 -5.23 7.70
N ILE A 84 -10.94 -6.18 6.92
CA ILE A 84 -11.56 -7.40 7.47
C ILE A 84 -10.53 -8.23 8.24
N LEU A 85 -9.36 -8.48 7.65
CA LEU A 85 -8.28 -9.24 8.30
C LEU A 85 -7.72 -8.49 9.51
N LEU A 86 -7.53 -7.18 9.38
CA LEU A 86 -7.00 -6.32 10.42
C LEU A 86 -7.95 -6.26 11.62
N SER A 87 -9.26 -6.20 11.42
CA SER A 87 -10.22 -6.21 12.54
C SER A 87 -10.16 -7.52 13.34
N LYS A 88 -9.97 -8.66 12.67
CA LYS A 88 -10.00 -10.00 13.29
C LYS A 88 -8.67 -10.49 13.86
N ASN A 89 -7.53 -10.01 13.33
CA ASN A 89 -6.21 -10.55 13.66
C ASN A 89 -5.30 -9.51 14.33
N PRO A 90 -4.19 -9.92 14.98
CA PRO A 90 -3.17 -9.01 15.46
C PRO A 90 -2.57 -8.20 14.31
N ALA A 91 -2.39 -6.88 14.50
CA ALA A 91 -1.88 -5.99 13.46
C ALA A 91 -0.52 -6.44 12.89
N GLY A 92 0.39 -6.88 13.76
CA GLY A 92 1.69 -7.39 13.35
C GLY A 92 1.61 -8.63 12.45
N TRP A 93 0.69 -9.55 12.73
CA TRP A 93 0.50 -10.73 11.87
C TRP A 93 -0.11 -10.33 10.52
N THR A 94 -1.14 -9.48 10.53
CA THR A 94 -1.80 -9.01 9.31
C THR A 94 -0.82 -8.26 8.39
N ILE A 95 -0.06 -7.30 8.92
CA ILE A 95 0.84 -6.48 8.10
C ILE A 95 1.96 -7.33 7.51
N ILE A 96 2.60 -8.21 8.28
CA ILE A 96 3.69 -9.03 7.74
C ILE A 96 3.19 -9.97 6.64
N THR A 97 1.99 -10.54 6.81
CA THR A 97 1.38 -11.42 5.81
C THR A 97 1.05 -10.67 4.52
N VAL A 98 0.49 -9.46 4.63
CA VAL A 98 0.12 -8.64 3.47
C VAL A 98 1.35 -8.01 2.80
N SER A 99 2.42 -7.71 3.54
CA SER A 99 3.71 -7.19 3.04
C SER A 99 4.45 -8.12 2.07
N MET A 100 3.84 -9.21 1.64
CA MET A 100 4.26 -10.00 0.49
C MET A 100 3.92 -9.40 -0.87
N TYR A 101 3.03 -8.40 -0.93
CA TYR A 101 2.68 -7.72 -2.18
C TYR A 101 3.91 -7.26 -3.00
N PRO A 102 5.09 -6.92 -2.45
CA PRO A 102 6.27 -6.59 -3.26
C PRO A 102 6.69 -7.72 -4.22
N LEU A 103 6.41 -8.99 -3.90
CA LEU A 103 6.67 -10.10 -4.82
C LEU A 103 5.70 -10.09 -6.01
N VAL A 104 4.44 -9.75 -5.75
CA VAL A 104 3.43 -9.56 -6.79
C VAL A 104 3.79 -8.34 -7.65
N THR A 105 4.21 -7.24 -7.01
CA THR A 105 4.71 -6.05 -7.69
C THR A 105 5.93 -6.38 -8.55
N LEU A 106 6.88 -7.15 -8.03
CA LEU A 106 8.07 -7.56 -8.78
C LEU A 106 7.71 -8.38 -10.02
N PHE A 107 6.80 -9.35 -9.89
CA PHE A 107 6.33 -10.15 -11.01
C PHE A 107 5.70 -9.29 -12.10
N PHE A 108 4.78 -8.40 -11.73
CA PHE A 108 4.13 -7.51 -12.69
C PHE A 108 5.07 -6.41 -13.21
N GLY A 109 6.08 -6.00 -12.44
CA GLY A 109 7.12 -5.06 -12.86
C GLY A 109 7.96 -5.63 -14.00
N ILE A 110 8.33 -6.91 -13.91
CA ILE A 110 8.98 -7.64 -15.02
C ILE A 110 8.04 -7.72 -16.23
N LEU A 111 6.77 -8.08 -16.00
CA LEU A 111 5.82 -8.34 -17.10
C LEU A 111 5.44 -7.06 -17.87
N PHE A 112 5.18 -5.96 -17.18
CA PHE A 112 4.67 -4.73 -17.79
C PHE A 112 5.77 -3.70 -18.09
N PHE A 113 6.84 -3.67 -17.30
CA PHE A 113 7.91 -2.67 -17.45
C PHE A 113 9.24 -3.26 -17.92
N GLY A 114 9.33 -4.58 -18.10
CA GLY A 114 10.56 -5.24 -18.55
C GLY A 114 11.71 -5.15 -17.54
N GLU A 115 11.39 -5.00 -16.25
CA GLU A 115 12.40 -4.91 -15.20
C GLU A 115 13.29 -6.14 -15.16
N THR A 116 14.60 -5.93 -14.97
CA THR A 116 15.58 -7.02 -14.91
C THR A 116 15.80 -7.46 -13.47
N LEU A 117 15.77 -8.78 -13.26
CA LEU A 117 16.09 -9.36 -11.95
C LEU A 117 17.59 -9.54 -11.81
N ASN A 118 18.16 -8.94 -10.76
CA ASN A 118 19.50 -9.30 -10.31
C ASN A 118 19.43 -10.39 -9.22
N GLY A 119 20.52 -11.13 -9.06
CA GLY A 119 20.59 -12.24 -8.09
C GLY A 119 20.35 -11.81 -6.63
N ARG A 120 20.60 -10.54 -6.28
CA ARG A 120 20.35 -10.03 -4.92
C ARG A 120 18.86 -9.85 -4.64
N VAL A 121 18.10 -9.36 -5.61
CA VAL A 121 16.64 -9.24 -5.52
C VAL A 121 16.02 -10.63 -5.36
N LEU A 122 16.46 -11.62 -6.14
CA LEU A 122 15.99 -13.00 -6.02
C LEU A 122 16.26 -13.60 -4.63
N MET A 123 17.48 -13.42 -4.10
CA MET A 123 17.80 -13.87 -2.75
C MET A 123 16.94 -13.17 -1.68
N GLY A 124 16.75 -11.86 -1.79
CA GLY A 124 15.88 -11.10 -0.88
C GLY A 124 14.43 -11.60 -0.93
N SER A 125 13.90 -11.81 -2.13
CA SER A 125 12.56 -12.38 -2.35
C SER A 125 12.42 -13.78 -1.71
N ALA A 126 13.43 -14.64 -1.84
CA ALA A 126 13.44 -15.95 -1.22
C ALA A 126 13.44 -15.88 0.32
N CYS A 127 14.18 -14.93 0.91
CA CYS A 127 14.14 -14.68 2.35
C CYS A 127 12.76 -14.22 2.84
N VAL A 128 12.10 -13.32 2.09
CA VAL A 128 10.74 -12.85 2.39
C VAL A 128 9.74 -14.02 2.36
N LEU A 129 9.80 -14.86 1.32
CA LEU A 129 8.96 -16.05 1.21
C LEU A 129 9.17 -17.03 2.37
N SER A 130 10.43 -17.24 2.75
CA SER A 130 10.78 -18.13 3.88
C SER A 130 10.21 -17.59 5.20
N GLY A 131 10.34 -16.29 5.44
CA GLY A 131 9.78 -15.62 6.62
C GLY A 131 8.26 -15.76 6.70
N LEU A 132 7.56 -15.65 5.56
CA LEU A 132 6.12 -15.89 5.51
C LEU A 132 5.77 -17.34 5.89
N MET A 133 6.43 -18.33 5.30
CA MET A 133 6.09 -19.74 5.54
C MET A 133 6.14 -20.09 7.04
N LEU A 134 7.03 -19.44 7.79
CA LEU A 134 7.10 -19.57 9.24
C LEU A 134 5.90 -18.96 9.96
N LEU A 135 5.36 -17.84 9.46
CA LEU A 135 4.22 -17.13 10.06
C LEU A 135 2.86 -17.73 9.71
N MET A 136 2.73 -18.36 8.54
CA MET A 136 1.50 -19.02 8.11
C MET A 136 1.24 -20.36 8.83
N ARG A 137 2.27 -20.99 9.41
CA ARG A 137 2.16 -22.27 10.13
C ARG A 137 1.64 -22.12 11.58
N ARG A 138 0.78 -21.14 11.81
CA ARG A 138 0.07 -20.97 13.10
C ARG A 138 -1.15 -21.88 13.19
#